data_AF-X1EH12-F1
#
_entry.id   AF-X1EH12-F1
#
_cell.length_a   1.000
_cell.length_b   1.000
_cell.length_c   1.000
_cell.angle_alpha   90.00
_cell.angle_beta   90.00
_cell.angle_gamma   90.00
#
_symmetry.space_group_name_H-M   'P 1'
#
loop_
_entity.id
_entity.type
_entity.pdbx_description
1 polymer ?
#
loop_
_entity_poly.entity_id
_entity_poly.type
_entity_poly.pdbx_seq_one_letter_code
_entity_poly.pdbx_strand_id
1 'polypeptide(L)'
;AEKFLEYNDLDSEVAQEFAKEAEIEGKIALKLALEEDKEKEGEDKTNVSVRFISWQDKKYKVKTNPQDYLDYQKLTWKAAGKHKGETLDAKEFVYKKFGGRIMNPNEAAPKIMKCLTQIDSLDKALRDWREIDHIFAGPILYAECEDGKTVDLALAAFNDKNFKLRKILAGTFKLSFLSLDIKGVVL
;
A
#
# COMPACT_ATOMS: atom_id res chain seq x y z
N ALA A 1 34.52 -5.67 -12.01
CA ALA A 1 33.17 -5.17 -11.71
C ALA A 1 32.53 -4.63 -12.99
N GLU A 2 33.11 -3.61 -13.64
CA GLU A 2 32.60 -3.01 -14.89
C GLU A 2 32.28 -4.04 -15.99
N LYS A 3 33.22 -4.95 -16.31
CA LYS A 3 32.99 -6.01 -17.31
C LYS A 3 31.77 -6.91 -17.02
N PHE A 4 31.41 -7.10 -15.76
CA PHE A 4 30.24 -7.90 -15.38
C PHE A 4 28.94 -7.09 -15.53
N LEU A 5 29.00 -5.79 -15.23
CA LEU A 5 27.86 -4.89 -15.38
C LEU A 5 27.54 -4.68 -16.86
N GLU A 6 28.55 -4.45 -17.69
CA GLU A 6 28.39 -4.34 -19.15
C GLU A 6 27.89 -5.64 -19.78
N TYR A 7 28.44 -6.80 -19.39
CA TYR A 7 28.03 -8.10 -19.93
C TYR A 7 26.58 -8.45 -19.62
N ASN A 8 26.09 -8.06 -18.44
CA ASN A 8 24.71 -8.29 -18.02
C ASN A 8 23.79 -7.09 -18.32
N ASP A 9 24.32 -6.06 -18.98
CA ASP A 9 23.62 -4.81 -19.29
C ASP A 9 22.98 -4.13 -18.06
N LEU A 10 23.58 -4.33 -16.89
CA LEU A 10 23.10 -3.81 -15.60
C LEU A 10 23.35 -2.31 -15.44
N ASP A 11 24.17 -1.71 -16.30
CA ASP A 11 24.41 -0.26 -16.32
C ASP A 11 23.40 0.50 -17.21
N SER A 12 22.43 -0.20 -17.82
CA SER A 12 21.44 0.41 -18.72
C SER A 12 19.98 0.06 -18.36
N GLU A 13 19.18 -0.44 -19.31
CA GLU A 13 17.74 -0.70 -19.22
C GLU A 13 17.42 -1.91 -18.33
N VAL A 14 18.25 -2.96 -18.36
CA VAL A 14 17.96 -4.23 -17.65
C VAL A 14 17.84 -4.03 -16.14
N ALA A 15 18.69 -3.20 -15.54
CA ALA A 15 18.59 -2.89 -14.12
C ALA A 15 17.32 -2.10 -13.77
N GLN A 16 16.85 -1.24 -14.66
CA GLN A 16 15.59 -0.51 -14.46
C GLN A 16 14.38 -1.46 -14.54
N GLU A 17 14.38 -2.38 -15.51
CA GLU A 17 13.32 -3.40 -15.63
C GLU A 17 13.31 -4.32 -14.41
N PHE A 18 14.47 -4.74 -13.91
CA PHE A 18 14.56 -5.52 -12.66
C PHE A 18 14.02 -4.74 -11.46
N ALA A 19 14.28 -3.44 -11.38
CA ALA A 19 13.75 -2.60 -10.32
C ALA A 19 12.22 -2.46 -10.40
N LYS A 20 11.66 -2.29 -11.61
CA LYS A 20 10.20 -2.24 -11.84
C LYS A 20 9.53 -3.55 -11.42
N GLU A 21 10.06 -4.68 -11.87
CA GLU A 21 9.53 -6.00 -11.50
C GLU A 21 9.63 -6.25 -9.99
N ALA A 22 10.74 -5.86 -9.37
CA ALA A 22 10.93 -5.96 -7.93
C ALA A 22 9.91 -5.11 -7.13
N GLU A 23 9.50 -3.96 -7.67
CA GLU A 23 8.48 -3.11 -7.06
C GLU A 23 7.07 -3.71 -7.18
N ILE A 24 6.75 -4.28 -8.35
CA ILE A 24 5.47 -4.93 -8.64
C ILE A 24 5.32 -6.21 -7.83
N GLU A 25 6.34 -7.08 -7.77
CA GLU A 25 6.29 -8.34 -7.05
C GLU A 25 6.63 -8.20 -5.54
N GLY A 26 7.23 -7.08 -5.14
CA GLY A 26 7.72 -6.83 -3.78
C GLY A 26 8.96 -7.66 -3.40
N LYS A 27 9.55 -8.37 -4.36
CA LYS A 27 10.72 -9.25 -4.23
C LYS A 27 11.38 -9.46 -5.60
N ILE A 28 12.64 -9.86 -5.60
CA ILE A 28 13.40 -10.20 -6.80
C ILE A 28 14.19 -11.48 -6.57
N ALA A 29 14.21 -12.36 -7.58
CA ALA A 29 15.07 -13.52 -7.64
C ALA A 29 15.89 -13.48 -8.93
N LEU A 30 17.21 -13.54 -8.78
CA LEU A 30 18.16 -13.56 -9.88
C LEU A 30 18.91 -14.91 -9.85
N LYS A 31 18.93 -15.62 -10.96
CA LYS A 31 19.78 -16.80 -11.14
C LYS A 31 21.14 -16.36 -11.67
N LEU A 32 22.19 -16.89 -11.06
CA LEU A 32 23.56 -16.77 -11.56
C LEU A 32 23.85 -18.02 -12.39
N ALA A 33 24.05 -17.86 -13.69
CA ALA A 33 24.41 -18.95 -14.58
C ALA A 33 25.81 -18.70 -15.15
N LEU A 34 26.70 -19.68 -14.94
CA LEU A 34 28.04 -19.66 -15.53
C LEU A 34 27.90 -20.00 -17.01
N GLU A 35 28.36 -19.11 -17.87
CA GLU A 35 28.44 -19.31 -19.32
C GLU A 35 29.92 -19.40 -19.72
N GLU A 36 30.25 -20.47 -20.43
CA GLU A 36 31.57 -20.64 -21.03
C GLU A 36 31.54 -20.00 -22.41
N ASP A 37 32.28 -18.91 -22.58
CA ASP A 37 32.45 -18.25 -23.88
C ASP A 37 33.34 -19.12 -24.77
N LYS A 38 32.74 -19.86 -25.71
CA LYS A 38 33.48 -20.69 -26.68
C LYS A 38 34.03 -19.89 -27.87
N GLU A 39 33.74 -18.59 -27.94
CA GLU A 39 33.96 -17.78 -29.16
C GLU A 39 35.25 -16.96 -29.18
N LYS A 40 36.10 -17.01 -28.13
CA LYS A 40 37.41 -16.34 -28.16
C LYS A 40 38.51 -17.39 -28.08
N GLU A 41 39.07 -17.72 -29.26
CA GLU A 41 40.30 -18.51 -29.38
C GLU A 41 41.36 -18.00 -28.40
N GLY A 42 41.63 -18.76 -27.34
CA GLY A 42 42.82 -18.62 -26.50
C GLY A 42 42.61 -18.35 -25.00
N GLU A 43 41.41 -18.01 -24.52
CA GLU A 43 41.18 -17.80 -23.08
C GLU A 43 39.80 -18.33 -22.67
N ASP A 44 39.76 -19.39 -21.85
CA ASP A 44 38.54 -19.88 -21.17
C ASP A 44 38.00 -18.79 -20.24
N LYS A 45 37.19 -17.87 -20.78
CA LYS A 45 36.50 -16.86 -19.99
C LYS A 45 35.16 -17.42 -19.56
N THR A 46 35.09 -17.82 -18.30
CA THR A 46 33.81 -18.08 -17.64
C THR A 46 33.16 -16.72 -17.33
N ASN A 47 32.09 -16.39 -18.04
CA ASN A 47 31.28 -15.23 -17.71
C ASN A 47 30.12 -15.65 -16.79
N VAL A 48 29.67 -14.73 -15.95
CA VAL A 48 28.52 -14.95 -15.07
C VAL A 48 27.34 -14.18 -15.64
N SER A 49 26.35 -14.90 -16.16
CA SER A 49 25.08 -14.32 -16.60
C SER A 49 24.08 -14.24 -15.45
N VAL A 50 23.34 -13.13 -15.40
CA VAL A 50 22.30 -12.84 -14.43
C VAL A 50 20.95 -12.95 -15.13
N ARG A 51 20.11 -13.87 -14.68
CA ARG A 51 18.78 -14.10 -15.26
C ARG A 51 17.69 -13.85 -14.24
N PHE A 52 16.77 -12.94 -14.55
CA PHE A 52 15.61 -12.70 -13.70
C PHE A 52 14.65 -13.89 -13.71
N ILE A 53 14.13 -14.23 -12.53
CA ILE A 53 13.11 -15.25 -12.32
C ILE A 53 11.86 -14.52 -11.83
N SER A 54 10.88 -14.34 -12.71
CA SER A 54 9.56 -13.83 -12.32
C SER A 54 8.88 -14.79 -11.35
N TRP A 55 8.32 -14.24 -10.28
CA TRP A 55 7.50 -15.01 -9.36
C TRP A 55 6.12 -15.31 -9.95
N GLN A 56 5.55 -14.43 -10.76
CA GLN A 56 4.24 -14.67 -11.38
C GLN A 56 4.23 -15.95 -12.22
N ASP A 57 5.27 -16.17 -13.01
CA ASP A 57 5.38 -17.34 -13.89
C ASP A 57 5.70 -18.62 -13.11
N LYS A 58 6.74 -18.57 -12.27
CA LYS A 58 7.31 -19.78 -11.66
C LYS A 58 6.77 -20.09 -10.27
N LYS A 59 6.15 -19.11 -9.61
CA LYS A 59 5.64 -19.20 -8.23
C LYS A 59 6.64 -19.85 -7.28
N TYR A 60 7.89 -19.43 -7.37
CA TYR A 60 8.99 -20.02 -6.61
C TYR A 60 8.80 -19.81 -5.10
N LYS A 61 9.38 -20.72 -4.33
CA LYS A 61 9.43 -20.70 -2.87
C LYS A 61 10.88 -20.69 -2.40
N VAL A 62 11.17 -19.80 -1.46
CA VAL A 62 12.48 -19.66 -0.83
C VAL A 62 12.44 -20.32 0.55
N LYS A 63 13.45 -21.14 0.83
CA LYS A 63 13.70 -21.74 2.13
C LYS A 63 14.86 -21.00 2.79
N THR A 64 14.61 -20.42 3.95
CA THR A 64 15.60 -19.75 4.80
C THR A 64 16.10 -20.68 5.89
N ASN A 65 17.25 -20.33 6.48
CA ASN A 65 17.68 -20.91 7.73
C ASN A 65 16.69 -20.53 8.85
N PRO A 66 16.21 -21.48 9.68
CA PRO A 66 15.31 -21.17 10.80
C PRO A 66 15.91 -20.22 11.85
N GLN A 67 17.24 -20.19 11.98
CA GLN A 67 17.95 -19.34 12.94
C GLN A 67 18.37 -17.98 12.35
N ASP A 68 18.54 -17.91 11.03
CA ASP A 68 18.91 -16.70 10.31
C ASP A 68 17.99 -16.49 9.10
N TYR A 69 17.02 -15.59 9.25
CA TYR A 69 16.05 -15.28 8.21
C TYR A 69 16.64 -14.54 7.01
N LEU A 70 17.89 -14.05 7.10
CA LEU A 70 18.61 -13.44 5.98
C LEU A 70 19.37 -14.47 5.14
N ASP A 71 19.59 -15.68 5.68
CA ASP A 71 20.28 -16.77 5.00
C ASP A 71 19.29 -17.58 4.13
N TYR A 72 19.26 -17.25 2.84
CA TYR A 72 18.45 -17.94 1.84
C TYR A 72 19.17 -19.17 1.30
N GLN A 73 18.72 -20.36 1.69
CA GLN A 73 19.43 -21.60 1.39
C GLN A 73 19.03 -22.21 0.04
N LYS A 74 17.73 -22.21 -0.27
CA LYS A 74 17.20 -22.88 -1.46
C LYS A 74 16.06 -22.12 -2.08
N LEU A 75 16.05 -22.04 -3.41
CA LEU A 75 14.95 -21.52 -4.20
C LEU A 75 14.38 -22.65 -5.05
N THR A 76 13.08 -22.90 -4.93
CA THR A 76 12.41 -24.05 -5.57
C THR A 76 11.19 -23.59 -6.35
N TRP A 77 11.01 -24.11 -7.57
CA TRP A 77 9.77 -23.93 -8.32
C TRP A 77 9.38 -25.17 -9.09
N LYS A 78 8.09 -25.26 -9.43
CA LYS A 78 7.58 -26.32 -10.31
C LYS A 78 7.60 -25.79 -11.74
N ALA A 79 8.49 -26.32 -12.57
CA ALA A 79 8.43 -26.05 -14.00
C ALA A 79 7.14 -26.65 -14.59
N ALA A 80 6.42 -25.89 -15.41
CA ALA A 80 5.21 -26.37 -16.06
C ALA A 80 5.51 -27.65 -16.86
N GLY A 81 4.82 -28.75 -16.54
CA GLY A 81 4.97 -30.02 -17.25
C GLY A 81 6.11 -30.95 -16.80
N LYS A 82 6.95 -30.57 -15.83
CA LYS A 82 7.97 -31.49 -15.25
C LYS A 82 7.59 -31.94 -13.84
N HIS A 83 7.68 -33.24 -13.58
CA HIS A 83 7.46 -33.82 -12.24
C HIS A 83 8.57 -33.47 -11.23
N LYS A 84 9.77 -33.13 -11.71
CA LYS A 84 10.88 -32.63 -10.87
C LYS A 84 10.86 -31.11 -10.87
N GLY A 85 10.66 -30.52 -9.69
CA GLY A 85 10.84 -29.09 -9.49
C GLY A 85 12.30 -28.70 -9.69
N GLU A 86 12.55 -27.53 -10.29
CA GLU A 86 13.88 -26.96 -10.35
C GLU A 86 14.22 -26.37 -8.98
N THR A 87 15.44 -26.66 -8.53
CA THR A 87 15.98 -26.20 -7.24
C THR A 87 17.29 -25.51 -7.54
N LEU A 88 17.48 -24.31 -7.01
CA LEU A 88 18.73 -23.59 -7.00
C LEU A 88 19.27 -23.55 -5.56
N ASP A 89 20.54 -23.86 -5.40
CA ASP A 89 21.26 -23.72 -4.14
C ASP A 89 21.72 -22.28 -3.92
N ALA A 90 22.04 -21.90 -2.67
CA ALA A 90 22.39 -20.54 -2.27
C ALA A 90 23.49 -19.85 -3.11
N LYS A 91 24.36 -20.62 -3.76
CA LYS A 91 25.43 -20.09 -4.63
C LYS A 91 24.95 -19.73 -6.04
N GLU A 92 23.81 -20.24 -6.45
CA GLU A 92 23.28 -20.13 -7.81
C GLU A 92 22.19 -19.06 -7.94
N PHE A 93 21.77 -18.43 -6.84
CA PHE A 93 20.77 -17.38 -6.88
C PHE A 93 21.02 -16.26 -5.87
N VAL A 94 20.52 -15.08 -6.20
CA VAL A 94 20.40 -13.94 -5.30
C VAL A 94 18.92 -13.64 -5.13
N TYR A 95 18.45 -13.64 -3.89
CA TYR A 95 17.09 -13.26 -3.55
C TYR A 95 17.07 -12.05 -2.64
N LYS A 96 16.24 -11.06 -2.98
CA LYS A 96 16.00 -9.91 -2.12
C LYS A 96 14.52 -9.61 -2.02
N LYS A 97 14.08 -9.34 -0.80
CA LYS A 97 12.71 -8.97 -0.47
C LYS A 97 12.63 -7.47 -0.18
N PHE A 98 11.64 -6.79 -0.77
CA PHE A 98 11.45 -5.34 -0.65
C PHE A 98 10.20 -4.94 0.16
N GLY A 99 9.26 -5.85 0.37
CA GLY A 99 8.04 -5.58 1.14
C GLY A 99 7.53 -6.79 1.91
N GLY A 100 6.76 -6.58 2.99
CA GLY A 100 6.24 -7.64 3.87
C GLY A 100 7.07 -7.86 5.14
N ARG A 101 6.74 -8.91 5.93
CA ARG A 101 7.45 -9.23 7.18
C ARG A 101 8.78 -9.90 6.90
N ILE A 102 9.86 -9.45 7.53
CA ILE A 102 11.22 -9.96 7.30
C ILE A 102 11.30 -11.48 7.56
N MET A 103 10.60 -11.98 8.58
CA MET A 103 10.59 -13.40 8.98
C MET A 103 9.94 -14.36 7.97
N ASN A 104 9.07 -13.86 7.07
CA ASN A 104 8.32 -14.68 6.13
C ASN A 104 8.84 -14.47 4.70
N PRO A 105 9.88 -15.18 4.24
CA PRO A 105 10.53 -14.90 2.96
C PRO A 105 9.59 -15.02 1.74
N ASN A 106 8.57 -15.88 1.84
CA ASN A 106 7.62 -16.14 0.75
C ASN A 106 6.46 -15.13 0.66
N GLU A 107 6.23 -14.36 1.72
CA GLU A 107 5.11 -13.41 1.82
C GLU A 107 5.61 -11.99 1.54
N ALA A 108 5.77 -11.66 0.27
CA ALA A 108 6.14 -10.32 -0.19
C ALA A 108 4.89 -9.55 -0.60
N ALA A 109 4.62 -8.44 0.08
CA ALA A 109 3.57 -7.52 -0.33
C ALA A 109 4.17 -6.50 -1.31
N PRO A 110 3.56 -6.28 -2.49
CA PRO A 110 3.95 -5.21 -3.41
C PRO A 110 3.95 -3.85 -2.71
N LYS A 111 4.86 -2.95 -3.10
CA LYS A 111 4.85 -1.59 -2.56
C LYS A 111 3.58 -0.84 -2.95
N ILE A 112 3.11 -1.05 -4.18
CA ILE A 112 1.87 -0.47 -4.73
C ILE A 112 0.65 -0.84 -3.87
N MET A 113 0.62 -2.06 -3.32
CA MET A 113 -0.49 -2.52 -2.48
C MET A 113 -0.67 -1.67 -1.21
N LYS A 114 0.42 -1.11 -0.66
CA LYS A 114 0.33 -0.19 0.49
C LYS A 114 -0.33 1.13 0.11
N CYS A 115 -0.05 1.65 -1.09
CA CYS A 115 -0.63 2.89 -1.58
C CYS A 115 -2.14 2.73 -1.85
N LEU A 116 -2.58 1.58 -2.36
CA LEU A 116 -4.00 1.32 -2.61
C LEU A 116 -4.84 1.38 -1.33
N THR A 117 -4.36 0.79 -0.23
CA THR A 117 -5.06 0.87 1.06
C THR A 117 -5.16 2.30 1.56
N GLN A 118 -4.11 3.12 1.36
CA GLN A 118 -4.13 4.54 1.72
C GLN A 118 -5.12 5.33 0.86
N ILE A 119 -5.20 5.05 -0.44
CA ILE A 119 -6.17 5.69 -1.34
C ILE A 119 -7.61 5.36 -0.91
N ASP A 120 -7.91 4.09 -0.62
CA ASP A 120 -9.25 3.68 -0.16
C ASP A 120 -9.61 4.34 1.19
N SER A 121 -8.63 4.45 2.09
CA SER A 121 -8.82 5.10 3.39
C SER A 121 -9.06 6.60 3.23
N LEU A 122 -8.37 7.25 2.29
CA LEU A 122 -8.56 8.67 1.98
C LEU A 122 -9.92 8.93 1.34
N ASP A 123 -10.37 8.09 0.42
CA ASP A 123 -11.69 8.22 -0.21
C ASP A 123 -12.82 8.12 0.83
N LYS A 124 -12.74 7.15 1.74
CA LYS A 124 -13.66 7.02 2.88
C LYS A 124 -13.65 8.27 3.76
N ALA A 125 -12.47 8.77 4.13
CA ALA A 125 -12.36 9.98 4.95
C ALA A 125 -12.96 11.22 4.26
N LEU A 126 -12.78 11.36 2.94
CA LEU A 126 -13.39 12.46 2.18
C LEU A 126 -14.91 12.34 2.11
N ARG A 127 -15.43 11.11 2.01
CA ARG A 127 -16.88 10.87 2.07
C ARG A 127 -17.45 11.22 3.43
N ASP A 128 -16.83 10.73 4.50
CA ASP A 128 -17.24 11.02 5.88
C ASP A 128 -17.23 12.54 6.14
N TRP A 129 -16.19 13.23 5.66
CA TRP A 129 -16.12 14.68 5.75
C TRP A 129 -17.27 15.35 4.99
N ARG A 130 -17.60 14.93 3.76
CA ARG A 130 -18.77 15.48 3.05
C ARG A 130 -20.08 15.24 3.80
N GLU A 131 -20.24 14.08 4.43
CA GLU A 131 -21.43 13.79 5.22
C GLU A 131 -21.50 14.69 6.46
N ILE A 132 -20.39 14.85 7.19
CA ILE A 132 -20.26 15.78 8.33
C ILE A 132 -20.53 17.23 7.88
N ASP A 133 -19.90 17.70 6.82
CA ASP A 133 -20.11 19.06 6.32
C ASP A 133 -21.55 19.25 5.86
N HIS A 134 -22.18 18.27 5.21
CA HIS A 134 -23.60 18.34 4.89
C HIS A 134 -24.48 18.42 6.15
N ILE A 135 -24.07 17.79 7.26
CA ILE A 135 -24.76 17.89 8.57
C ILE A 135 -24.68 19.32 9.13
N PHE A 136 -23.55 20.02 8.96
CA PHE A 136 -23.30 21.35 9.55
C PHE A 136 -23.53 22.54 8.60
N ALA A 137 -23.53 22.33 7.28
CA ALA A 137 -23.70 23.39 6.28
C ALA A 137 -25.17 23.70 5.97
N GLY A 138 -26.10 22.83 6.37
CA GLY A 138 -27.53 23.12 6.28
C GLY A 138 -27.96 24.11 7.37
N PRO A 139 -28.89 25.04 7.09
CA PRO A 139 -29.46 25.89 8.13
C PRO A 139 -30.15 25.02 9.19
N ILE A 140 -29.63 25.06 10.42
CA ILE A 140 -30.19 24.36 11.57
C ILE A 140 -31.19 25.30 12.23
N LEU A 141 -32.47 24.92 12.25
CA LEU A 141 -33.46 25.62 13.05
C LEU A 141 -33.34 25.16 14.51
N TYR A 142 -33.22 26.12 15.42
CA TYR A 142 -33.23 25.88 16.86
C TYR A 142 -34.53 26.45 17.47
N ALA A 143 -35.34 25.59 18.08
CA ALA A 143 -36.55 25.97 18.80
C ALA A 143 -36.28 26.01 20.31
N GLU A 144 -36.33 27.20 20.89
CA GLU A 144 -36.24 27.37 22.34
C GLU A 144 -37.61 27.10 22.95
N CYS A 145 -37.68 26.21 23.93
CA CYS A 145 -38.93 25.76 24.58
C CYS A 145 -38.82 25.94 26.09
N GLU A 146 -39.89 26.29 26.78
CA GLU A 146 -39.82 26.57 28.23
C GLU A 146 -39.63 25.32 29.09
N ASP A 147 -40.22 24.18 28.68
CA ASP A 147 -40.22 22.93 29.44
C ASP A 147 -39.74 21.74 28.60
N GLY A 148 -39.22 20.70 29.27
CA GLY A 148 -38.80 19.46 28.60
C GLY A 148 -39.94 18.75 27.85
N LYS A 149 -41.19 18.86 28.32
CA LYS A 149 -42.36 18.28 27.64
C LYS A 149 -42.67 18.99 26.32
N THR A 150 -42.45 20.30 26.24
CA THR A 150 -42.65 21.09 25.02
C THR A 150 -41.55 20.82 24.00
N VAL A 151 -40.33 20.49 24.45
CA VAL A 151 -39.24 20.02 23.58
C VAL A 151 -39.64 18.73 22.84
N ASP A 152 -40.16 17.74 23.57
CA ASP A 152 -40.57 16.46 22.96
C ASP A 152 -41.73 16.64 21.98
N LEU A 153 -42.71 17.50 22.30
CA LEU A 153 -43.82 17.84 21.41
C LEU A 153 -43.35 18.57 20.15
N ALA A 154 -42.39 19.49 20.27
CA ALA A 154 -41.81 20.20 19.13
C ALA A 154 -41.06 19.23 18.21
N LEU A 155 -40.20 18.37 18.76
CA LEU A 155 -39.48 17.36 17.98
C LEU A 155 -40.43 16.38 17.28
N ALA A 156 -41.49 15.94 17.96
CA ALA A 156 -42.51 15.08 17.36
C ALA A 156 -43.28 15.75 16.22
N ALA A 157 -43.71 17.00 16.40
CA ALA A 157 -44.43 17.77 15.37
C ALA A 157 -43.58 18.05 14.12
N PHE A 158 -42.25 18.15 14.29
CA PHE A 158 -41.32 18.36 13.20
C PHE A 158 -40.95 17.06 12.46
N ASN A 159 -40.90 15.91 13.14
CA ASN A 159 -40.70 14.61 12.50
C ASN A 159 -41.88 14.18 11.63
N ASP A 160 -43.11 14.56 12.00
CA ASP A 160 -44.33 14.20 11.28
C ASP A 160 -44.54 15.01 9.97
N LYS A 161 -43.84 16.15 9.84
CA LYS A 161 -43.90 17.01 8.65
C LYS A 161 -42.62 16.88 7.83
N ASN A 162 -42.79 16.62 6.53
CA ASN A 162 -41.68 16.46 5.59
C ASN A 162 -41.07 17.83 5.22
N PHE A 163 -40.40 18.48 6.18
CA PHE A 163 -39.72 19.74 5.95
C PHE A 163 -38.51 19.54 5.02
N LYS A 164 -38.29 20.48 4.08
CA LYS A 164 -37.05 20.50 3.26
C LYS A 164 -35.79 20.67 4.11
N LEU A 165 -35.95 21.24 5.31
CA LEU A 165 -34.92 21.35 6.33
C LEU A 165 -34.84 20.04 7.10
N ARG A 166 -33.79 19.28 6.85
CA ARG A 166 -33.63 17.92 7.39
C ARG A 166 -33.35 17.88 8.90
N LYS A 167 -33.10 19.02 9.57
CA LYS A 167 -32.61 19.05 10.95
C LYS A 167 -33.17 20.23 11.75
N ILE A 168 -33.74 19.90 12.90
CA ILE A 168 -34.24 20.83 13.90
C ILE A 168 -33.72 20.38 15.26
N LEU A 169 -33.23 21.33 16.03
CA LEU A 169 -32.84 21.13 17.41
C LEU A 169 -33.86 21.87 18.29
N ALA A 170 -34.31 21.24 19.37
CA ALA A 170 -35.14 21.89 20.37
C ALA A 170 -34.48 21.74 21.73
N GLY A 171 -34.54 22.78 22.55
CA GLY A 171 -33.93 22.76 23.87
C GLY A 171 -34.47 23.88 24.75
N THR A 172 -34.21 23.77 26.05
CA THR A 172 -34.75 24.70 27.06
C THR A 172 -33.91 25.95 27.27
N PHE A 173 -32.71 25.99 26.72
CA PHE A 173 -31.81 27.11 26.89
C PHE A 173 -30.86 27.25 25.70
N LYS A 174 -30.79 28.47 25.16
CA LYS A 174 -29.83 28.82 24.11
C LYS A 174 -28.56 29.42 24.68
N LEU A 175 -27.44 28.70 24.54
CA LEU A 175 -26.09 29.25 24.77
C LEU A 175 -25.56 29.86 23.47
N SER A 176 -25.26 31.16 23.47
CA SER A 176 -24.64 31.85 22.33
C SER A 176 -23.42 32.66 22.76
N PHE A 177 -22.39 32.70 21.91
CA PHE A 177 -21.25 33.58 22.09
C PHE A 177 -21.67 35.04 21.91
N LEU A 178 -21.44 35.88 22.93
CA LEU A 178 -21.58 37.32 22.82
C LEU A 178 -20.39 37.88 22.04
N SER A 179 -20.64 38.45 20.86
CA SER A 179 -19.67 39.32 20.20
C SER A 179 -19.72 40.70 20.88
N LEU A 180 -18.68 41.08 21.60
CA LEU A 180 -18.53 42.44 22.12
C LEU A 180 -18.35 43.39 20.93
N ASP A 181 -19.37 44.18 20.61
CA ASP A 181 -19.28 45.24 19.61
C ASP A 181 -18.54 46.45 20.23
N ILE A 182 -17.36 46.79 19.71
CA ILE A 182 -16.48 47.85 20.24
C ILE A 182 -17.02 49.26 19.87
N LYS A 183 -18.19 49.36 19.23
CA LYS A 183 -18.79 50.62 18.75
C LYS A 183 -19.22 51.65 19.81
N GLY A 184 -18.80 51.53 21.06
CA GLY A 184 -19.07 52.51 22.12
C GLY A 184 -17.92 52.79 23.09
N VAL A 185 -16.74 52.19 22.89
CA VAL A 185 -15.58 52.48 23.75
C VAL A 185 -14.87 53.72 23.21
N VAL A 186 -15.26 54.90 23.70
CA VAL A 186 -14.44 56.11 23.58
C VAL A 186 -13.32 55.97 24.61
N LEU A 187 -12.07 55.89 24.14
CA LEU A 187 -10.86 55.99 24.96
C LEU A 187 -10.74 57.39 25.58
#